data_AF-A0A7C3Y6Q3-F1
#
_entry.id   AF-A0A7C3Y6Q3-F1
#
_cell.length_a   1.000
_cell.length_b   1.000
_cell.length_c   1.000
_cell.angle_alpha   90.00
_cell.angle_beta   90.00
_cell.angle_gamma   90.00
#
_symmetry.space_group_name_H-M   'P 1'
#
loop_
_entity.id
_entity.type
_entity.pdbx_description
1 polymer ?
#
loop_
_entity_poly.entity_id
_entity_poly.type
_entity_poly.pdbx_seq_one_letter_code
_entity_poly.pdbx_strand_id
1 'polypeptide(L)' 'MRIQGNSKLPVISFAMGRRGSVTRYIALALGSPWMYAGVFRRTAQGQPDLKTAVSWARELRRLEVK' A
#
# COMPACT_ATOMS: atom_id res chain seq x y z
N MET A 1 -8.20 0.32 23.38
CA MET A 1 -6.99 -0.50 23.19
C MET A 1 -5.84 0.43 22.82
N ARG A 2 -5.01 0.83 23.80
CA ARG A 2 -3.82 1.66 23.54
C ARG A 2 -2.69 0.73 23.10
N ILE A 3 -2.34 0.76 21.82
CA ILE A 3 -1.15 0.09 21.33
C ILE A 3 0.03 0.98 21.74
N GLN A 4 0.61 0.73 22.93
CA GLN A 4 1.96 1.18 23.24
C GLN A 4 2.93 0.27 22.49
N GLY A 5 3.04 0.51 21.18
CA GLY A 5 3.92 -0.26 20.31
C GLY A 5 5.33 0.32 20.35
N ASN A 6 6.27 -0.46 20.87
CA ASN A 6 7.69 -0.32 20.57
C ASN A 6 7.84 -0.06 19.06
N SER A 7 8.34 1.12 18.68
CA SER A 7 8.30 1.69 17.32
C SER A 7 9.23 0.99 16.30
N LYS A 8 9.56 -0.28 16.54
CA LYS A 8 10.49 -1.08 15.75
C LYS A 8 9.82 -2.04 14.78
N LEU A 9 8.51 -2.23 14.87
CA LEU A 9 7.79 -3.12 13.97
C LEU A 9 7.30 -2.37 12.73
N PRO A 10 7.48 -2.94 11.52
CA PRO A 10 6.92 -2.36 10.31
C PRO A 10 5.40 -2.21 10.42
N VAL A 11 4.88 -1.03 10.09
CA VAL A 11 3.44 -0.75 10.11
C VAL A 11 2.91 -0.73 8.68
N ILE A 12 1.82 -1.47 8.45
CA ILE A 12 1.07 -1.44 7.20
C ILE A 12 -0.24 -0.69 7.48
N SER A 13 -0.53 0.36 6.72
CA SER A 13 -1.77 1.12 6.88
C SER A 13 -2.35 1.59 5.55
N PHE A 14 -3.67 1.49 5.41
CA PHE A 14 -4.45 2.02 4.29
C PHE A 14 -5.94 2.00 4.62
N ALA A 15 -6.73 2.82 3.94
CA ALA A 15 -8.18 2.83 4.01
C ALA A 15 -8.79 1.83 3.01
N MET A 16 -9.87 1.17 3.42
CA MET A 16 -10.64 0.27 2.56
C MET A 16 -11.73 1.00 1.76
N GLY A 17 -12.32 0.31 0.78
CA GLY A 17 -13.40 0.83 -0.05
C GLY A 17 -12.93 1.75 -1.16
N ARG A 18 -13.87 2.19 -2.00
CA ARG A 18 -13.57 3.01 -3.18
C ARG A 18 -12.87 4.33 -2.83
N ARG A 19 -13.28 5.01 -1.75
CA ARG A 19 -12.66 6.28 -1.31
C ARG A 19 -11.26 6.08 -0.73
N GLY A 20 -10.96 4.90 -0.20
CA GLY A 20 -9.64 4.56 0.34
C GLY A 20 -8.63 4.09 -0.69
N SER A 21 -9.01 3.93 -1.97
CA SER A 21 -8.13 3.35 -3.00
C SER A 21 -6.79 4.07 -3.12
N VAL A 22 -6.80 5.40 -3.10
CA VAL A 22 -5.60 6.26 -3.18
C VAL A 22 -4.64 5.98 -2.04
N THR A 23 -5.14 5.75 -0.83
CA THR A 23 -4.28 5.52 0.34
C THR A 23 -3.43 4.26 0.19
N ARG A 24 -3.87 3.26 -0.57
CA ARG A 24 -3.09 2.04 -0.83
C ARG A 24 -1.83 2.34 -1.66
N TYR A 25 -1.92 3.29 -2.59
CA TYR A 25 -0.78 3.74 -3.41
C TYR A 25 0.21 4.58 -2.62
N ILE A 26 -0.32 5.54 -1.86
CA ILE A 26 0.49 6.47 -1.08
C ILE A 26 1.15 5.78 0.12
N ALA A 27 0.55 4.72 0.67
CA ALA A 27 1.08 4.00 1.82
C ALA A 27 2.54 3.55 1.63
N LEU A 28 2.90 3.05 0.44
CA LEU A 28 4.28 2.66 0.13
C LEU A 28 5.24 3.85 0.24
N ALA A 29 4.86 5.01 -0.30
CA ALA A 29 5.66 6.23 -0.24
C ALA A 29 5.79 6.80 1.18
N LEU A 30 4.82 6.50 2.07
CA LEU A 30 4.83 6.94 3.47
C LEU A 30 5.50 5.93 4.42
N GLY A 31 6.19 4.91 3.88
CA GLY A 31 6.96 3.96 4.68
C GLY A 31 6.22 2.67 5.06
N SER A 32 5.05 2.40 4.47
CA SER A 32 4.48 1.05 4.53
C SER A 32 5.40 0.09 3.76
N PRO A 33 5.85 -1.03 4.36
CA PRO A 33 6.75 -1.96 3.69
C PRO A 33 6.06 -2.73 2.54
N TRP A 34 4.72 -2.81 2.56
CA TRP A 34 3.95 -3.63 1.63
C TRP A 34 2.65 -2.93 1.18
N MET A 35 2.17 -3.37 0.02
CA MET A 35 0.87 -3.02 -0.55
C MET A 35 0.12 -4.31 -0.91
N TYR A 36 -1.17 -4.36 -0.59
CA TYR A 36 -2.05 -5.46 -1.03
C TYR A 36 -2.65 -5.18 -2.41
N ALA A 37 -2.53 -6.16 -3.30
CA ALA A 37 -3.09 -6.14 -4.66
C ALA A 37 -3.94 -7.38 -4.92
N GLY A 38 -4.92 -7.26 -5.82
CA GLY A 38 -5.76 -8.37 -6.26
C GLY A 38 -5.10 -9.13 -7.41
N VAL A 39 -5.07 -10.47 -7.30
CA VAL A 39 -4.58 -11.37 -8.36
C VAL A 39 -5.80 -12.01 -9.02
N PHE A 40 -5.95 -11.83 -10.34
CA PHE A 40 -7.09 -12.25 -11.18
C PHE A 40 -8.44 -11.58 -10.86
N ARG A 41 -8.83 -11.49 -9.58
CA ARG A 41 -10.05 -10.82 -9.11
C ARG A 41 -9.73 -9.93 -7.91
N ARG A 42 -10.33 -8.74 -7.86
CA ARG A 42 -10.22 -7.83 -6.72
C ARG A 42 -11.13 -8.34 -5.60
N THR A 43 -10.57 -8.65 -4.43
CA THR A 43 -11.32 -9.16 -3.27
C THR A 43 -11.94 -8.03 -2.43
N ALA A 44 -11.44 -6.80 -2.56
CA ALA A 44 -11.99 -5.61 -1.92
C ALA A 44 -12.16 -4.44 -2.90
N GLN A 45 -13.20 -3.62 -2.69
CA GLN A 45 -13.35 -2.35 -3.42
C GLN A 45 -12.16 -1.43 -3.16
N GLY A 46 -11.65 -0.79 -4.21
CA GLY A 46 -10.50 0.10 -4.14
C GLY A 46 -9.13 -0.61 -4.12
N GLN A 47 -9.09 -1.94 -4.21
CA GLN A 47 -7.84 -2.69 -4.32
C GLN A 47 -7.25 -2.59 -5.74
N PRO A 48 -5.96 -2.27 -5.91
CA PRO A 48 -5.30 -2.31 -7.20
C PRO A 48 -5.22 -3.75 -7.74
N ASP A 49 -5.24 -3.93 -9.06
CA ASP A 49 -4.78 -5.19 -9.64
C ASP A 49 -3.25 -5.32 -9.56
N LEU A 50 -2.77 -6.56 -9.64
CA LEU A 50 -1.35 -6.88 -9.52
C LEU A 50 -0.46 -6.09 -10.50
N LYS A 51 -0.87 -5.97 -11.77
CA LYS A 51 -0.08 -5.27 -12.79
C LYS A 51 0.12 -3.80 -12.43
N THR A 52 -0.95 -3.14 -12.02
CA THR A 52 -0.93 -1.73 -11.60
C THR A 52 -0.07 -1.55 -10.33
N ALA A 53 -0.22 -2.44 -9.34
CA ALA A 53 0.57 -2.37 -8.11
C ALA A 53 2.08 -2.55 -8.36
N VAL A 54 2.47 -3.49 -9.22
CA VAL A 54 3.87 -3.72 -9.59
C VAL A 54 4.46 -2.52 -10.34
N SER A 55 3.70 -1.94 -11.27
CA SER A 55 4.12 -0.73 -11.99
C SER A 55 4.39 0.42 -11.02
N TRP A 56 3.48 0.65 -10.09
CA TRP A 56 3.61 1.71 -9.09
C TRP A 56 4.80 1.51 -8.15
N ALA A 57 5.02 0.29 -7.64
CA ALA A 57 6.17 -0.01 -6.78
C ALA A 57 7.51 0.24 -7.49
N ARG A 58 7.59 -0.09 -8.78
CA ARG A 58 8.78 0.20 -9.61
C ARG A 58 9.00 1.69 -9.82
N GLU A 59 7.92 2.43 -10.02
CA GLU A 59 7.97 3.89 -10.17
C GLU A 59 8.43 4.58 -8.90
N LEU A 60 7.87 4.22 -7.74
CA LEU A 60 8.33 4.74 -6.44
C LEU A 60 9.82 4.46 -6.21
N ARG A 61 10.26 3.22 -6.46
CA ARG A 61 11.68 2.87 -6.35
C ARG A 61 12.57 3.70 -7.28
N ARG A 62 12.09 4.04 -8.48
CA ARG A 62 12.82 4.93 -9.40
C ARG A 62 12.92 6.36 -8.86
N LEU A 63 11.88 6.84 -8.17
CA LEU A 63 11.85 8.19 -7.58
C LEU A 63 12.75 8.30 -6.34
N GLU A 64 12.84 7.25 -5.51
CA GLU A 64 13.73 7.21 -4.34
C GLU A 64 15.22 7.19 -4.69
N VAL A 65 15.58 6.79 -5.91
CA VAL A 65 16.97 6.70 -6.40
C VAL A 65 17.47 8.02 -7.01
N LYS A 66 16.64 9.07 -7.03
CA LYS A 66 17.02 10.44 -7.42
C LYS A 66 17.20 11.31 -6.19
#